data_AF-A0A392S0M5-F1
#
_entry.id   AF-A0A392S0M5-F1
#
_cell.length_a   1.000
_cell.length_b   1.000
_cell.length_c   1.000
_cell.angle_alpha   90.00
_cell.angle_beta   90.00
_cell.angle_gamma   90.00
#
_symmetry.space_group_name_H-M   'P 1'
#
loop_
_entity.id
_entity.type
_entity.pdbx_description
1 polymer ?
#
loop_
_entity_poly.entity_id
_entity_poly.type
_entity_poly.pdbx_seq_one_letter_code
_entity_poly.pdbx_strand_id
1 'polypeptide(L)'
;GAGGIVITWEMFKREFWVKYFPVDVRNRKVMEFLELKQGNMTVTEYAAKFESLSVFSPYYNTAEAEYDKCIKFESGLRPEVKHLIGFSEIRDFLTLRAEFATRMEWPRLIITRP
;
A
#
# COMPACT_ATOMS: atom_id res chain seq x y z
N GLY A 1 -23.69 20.98 -35.23
CA GLY A 1 -22.48 20.98 -34.38
C GLY A 1 -22.77 20.16 -33.15
N ALA A 2 -22.00 19.12 -32.92
CA ALA A 2 -22.01 18.36 -31.67
C ALA A 2 -20.55 18.02 -31.37
N GLY A 3 -19.88 18.87 -30.60
CA GLY A 3 -18.59 18.56 -30.03
C GLY A 3 -18.79 17.46 -28.99
N GLY A 4 -18.71 16.21 -29.42
CA GLY A 4 -18.72 15.06 -28.50
C GLY A 4 -17.53 15.20 -27.57
N ILE A 5 -17.79 15.24 -26.27
CA ILE A 5 -16.74 15.24 -25.26
C ILE A 5 -16.01 13.89 -25.37
N VAL A 6 -14.76 13.91 -25.82
CA VAL A 6 -13.89 12.73 -25.79
C VAL A 6 -13.58 12.44 -24.32
N ILE A 7 -14.16 11.38 -23.78
CA ILE A 7 -13.83 10.90 -22.43
C ILE A 7 -12.50 10.16 -22.52
N THR A 8 -11.44 10.75 -21.98
CA THR A 8 -10.16 10.06 -21.87
C THR A 8 -10.19 9.03 -20.75
N TRP A 9 -9.28 8.07 -20.78
CA TRP A 9 -9.15 7.05 -19.73
C TRP A 9 -8.85 7.69 -18.35
N GLU A 10 -8.09 8.78 -18.33
CA GLU A 10 -7.78 9.56 -17.13
C GLU A 10 -9.04 10.21 -16.56
N MET A 11 -9.88 10.78 -17.42
CA MET A 11 -11.17 11.36 -17.01
C MET A 11 -12.08 10.28 -16.44
N PHE A 12 -12.21 9.14 -17.12
CA PHE A 12 -13.00 8.01 -16.61
C PHE A 12 -12.50 7.54 -15.24
N LYS A 13 -11.18 7.31 -15.08
CA LYS A 13 -10.59 6.92 -13.79
C LYS A 13 -10.91 7.93 -12.70
N ARG A 14 -10.78 9.24 -12.98
CA ARG A 14 -11.07 10.31 -12.02
C ARG A 14 -12.55 10.30 -11.60
N GLU A 15 -13.47 10.32 -12.56
CA GLU A 15 -14.91 10.36 -12.29
C GLU A 15 -15.38 9.07 -11.58
N PHE A 16 -14.83 7.92 -11.97
CA PHE A 16 -15.06 6.65 -11.30
C PHE A 16 -14.60 6.70 -9.84
N TRP A 17 -13.39 7.21 -9.60
CA TRP A 17 -12.84 7.31 -8.25
C TRP A 17 -13.65 8.25 -7.36
N VAL A 18 -14.11 9.39 -7.90
CA VAL A 18 -14.98 10.33 -7.17
C VAL A 18 -16.34 9.71 -6.86
N LYS A 19 -16.96 9.01 -7.82
CA LYS A 19 -18.31 8.46 -7.70
C LYS A 19 -18.38 7.24 -6.78
N TYR A 20 -17.41 6.33 -6.87
CA TYR A 20 -17.43 5.06 -6.14
C TYR A 20 -16.56 5.06 -4.88
N PHE A 21 -15.63 6.00 -4.73
CA PHE A 21 -14.87 6.21 -3.50
C PHE A 21 -15.07 7.64 -2.98
N PRO A 22 -16.24 7.98 -2.42
CA PRO A 22 -16.46 9.28 -1.75
C PRO A 22 -15.39 9.61 -0.72
N VAL A 23 -15.22 10.89 -0.39
CA VAL A 23 -14.25 11.38 0.61
C VAL A 23 -14.32 10.57 1.90
N ASP A 24 -15.51 10.27 2.41
CA ASP A 24 -15.67 9.52 3.65
C ASP A 24 -15.18 8.07 3.54
N VAL A 25 -15.38 7.42 2.39
CA VAL A 25 -14.86 6.07 2.14
C VAL A 25 -13.34 6.09 2.09
N ARG A 26 -12.76 7.09 1.42
CA ARG A 26 -11.29 7.26 1.35
C ARG A 26 -10.70 7.57 2.71
N ASN A 27 -11.31 8.47 3.47
CA ASN A 27 -10.87 8.82 4.83
C ASN A 27 -10.92 7.60 5.73
N ARG A 28 -11.97 6.77 5.66
CA ARG A 28 -12.01 5.49 6.38
C ARG A 28 -10.86 4.56 5.98
N LYS A 29 -10.53 4.48 4.68
CA LYS A 29 -9.39 3.68 4.19
C LYS A 29 -8.04 4.22 4.67
N VAL A 30 -7.87 5.53 4.74
CA VAL A 30 -6.68 6.16 5.32
C VAL A 30 -6.58 5.86 6.82
N MET A 31 -7.67 5.96 7.59
CA MET A 31 -7.66 5.59 9.01
C MET A 31 -7.34 4.10 9.19
N GLU A 32 -7.94 3.23 8.38
CA GLU A 32 -7.63 1.78 8.38
C GLU A 32 -6.15 1.52 8.10
N PHE A 33 -5.52 2.31 7.20
CA PHE A 33 -4.08 2.23 6.93
C PHE A 33 -3.23 2.68 8.13
N LEU A 34 -3.58 3.82 8.74
CA LEU A 34 -2.84 4.39 9.86
C LEU A 34 -2.90 3.48 11.11
N GLU A 35 -4.03 2.82 11.33
CA GLU A 35 -4.24 1.88 12.44
C GLU A 35 -3.81 0.45 12.10
N LEU A 36 -3.40 0.18 10.86
CA LEU A 36 -3.05 -1.17 10.41
C LEU A 36 -1.92 -1.75 11.26
N LYS A 37 -2.20 -2.90 11.85
CA LYS A 37 -1.27 -3.76 12.57
C LYS A 37 -1.43 -5.19 12.05
N GLN A 38 -0.36 -5.97 12.08
CA GLN A 38 -0.36 -7.36 11.64
C GLN A 38 -1.38 -8.18 12.43
N GLY A 39 -1.48 -7.98 13.74
CA GLY A 39 -2.44 -8.72 14.59
C GLY A 39 -2.28 -10.23 14.41
N ASN A 40 -3.37 -10.92 14.08
CA ASN A 40 -3.38 -12.37 13.82
C ASN A 40 -3.13 -12.74 12.35
N MET A 41 -2.93 -11.75 11.46
CA MET A 41 -2.67 -12.01 10.05
C MET A 41 -1.30 -12.67 9.87
N THR A 42 -1.20 -13.50 8.83
CA THR A 42 0.10 -13.86 8.27
C THR A 42 0.81 -12.59 7.78
N VAL A 43 2.14 -12.65 7.68
CA VAL A 43 2.94 -11.53 7.13
C VAL A 43 2.46 -11.19 5.72
N THR A 44 2.16 -12.21 4.92
CA THR A 44 1.62 -12.13 3.56
C THR A 44 0.24 -11.46 3.47
N GLU A 45 -0.67 -11.72 4.39
CA GLU A 45 -1.97 -11.03 4.42
C GLU A 45 -1.83 -9.58 4.87
N TYR A 46 -1.00 -9.33 5.88
CA TYR A 46 -0.70 -7.98 6.35
C TYR A 46 -0.09 -7.11 5.24
N ALA A 47 0.89 -7.70 4.55
CA ALA A 47 1.53 -7.18 3.35
C ALA A 47 0.56 -6.75 2.26
N ALA A 48 -0.30 -7.67 1.84
CA ALA A 48 -1.30 -7.40 0.81
C ALA A 48 -2.27 -6.29 1.25
N LYS A 49 -2.69 -6.32 2.52
CA LYS A 49 -3.56 -5.30 3.08
C LYS A 49 -2.87 -3.94 3.12
N PHE A 50 -1.61 -3.88 3.52
CA PHE A 50 -0.80 -2.66 3.54
C PHE A 50 -0.71 -2.02 2.15
N GLU A 51 -0.32 -2.79 1.13
CA GLU A 51 -0.23 -2.28 -0.25
C GLU A 51 -1.60 -1.82 -0.79
N SER A 52 -2.67 -2.57 -0.50
CA SER A 52 -4.03 -2.19 -0.94
C SER A 52 -4.52 -0.88 -0.31
N LEU A 53 -4.11 -0.61 0.94
CA LEU A 53 -4.52 0.56 1.70
C LEU A 53 -3.61 1.77 1.45
N SER A 54 -2.31 1.56 1.14
CA SER A 54 -1.38 2.65 0.87
C SER A 54 -1.81 3.48 -0.33
N VAL A 55 -2.45 2.87 -1.34
CA VAL A 55 -3.01 3.55 -2.52
C VAL A 55 -3.98 4.68 -2.15
N PHE A 56 -4.68 4.57 -1.01
CA PHE A 56 -5.61 5.59 -0.55
C PHE A 56 -4.94 6.75 0.21
N SER A 57 -3.66 6.64 0.53
CA SER A 57 -2.90 7.67 1.24
C SER A 57 -1.88 8.32 0.30
N PRO A 58 -2.19 9.50 -0.27
CA PRO A 58 -1.29 10.21 -1.18
C PRO A 58 0.11 10.47 -0.57
N TYR A 59 0.15 10.66 0.75
CA TYR A 59 1.38 10.90 1.51
C TYR A 59 2.40 9.75 1.46
N TYR A 60 1.96 8.51 1.21
CA TYR A 60 2.85 7.33 1.18
C TYR A 60 3.06 6.78 -0.25
N ASN A 61 2.57 7.47 -1.27
CA ASN A 61 2.72 7.08 -2.68
C ASN A 61 3.66 8.01 -3.46
N THR A 62 4.50 8.79 -2.76
CA THR A 62 5.56 9.58 -3.38
C THR A 62 6.91 8.90 -3.18
N ALA A 63 7.88 9.18 -4.06
CA ALA A 63 9.22 8.58 -3.99
C ALA A 63 9.96 9.00 -2.70
N GLU A 64 9.66 10.19 -2.19
CA GLU A 64 10.24 10.75 -0.97
C GLU A 64 9.71 10.07 0.29
N ALA A 65 8.52 9.47 0.22
CA ALA A 65 7.86 8.82 1.35
C ALA A 65 8.16 7.32 1.48
N GLU A 66 9.02 6.76 0.62
CA GLU A 66 9.36 5.32 0.62
C GLU A 66 10.01 4.90 1.95
N TYR A 67 10.84 5.75 2.54
CA TYR A 67 11.42 5.49 3.87
C TYR A 67 10.35 5.49 4.97
N ASP A 68 9.46 6.50 4.97
CA ASP A 68 8.36 6.58 5.93
C ASP A 68 7.39 5.40 5.78
N LYS A 69 7.24 4.89 4.56
CA LYS A 69 6.45 3.69 4.25
C LYS A 69 7.07 2.43 4.83
N CYS A 70 8.40 2.28 4.77
CA CYS A 70 9.12 1.21 5.46
C CYS A 70 8.92 1.28 6.98
N ILE A 71 9.11 2.46 7.58
CA ILE A 71 8.88 2.67 9.02
C ILE A 71 7.44 2.32 9.39
N LYS A 72 6.47 2.80 8.61
CA LYS A 72 5.05 2.52 8.86
C LYS A 72 4.76 1.02 8.74
N PHE A 73 5.30 0.35 7.73
CA PHE A 73 5.17 -1.10 7.57
C PHE A 73 5.74 -1.86 8.77
N GLU A 74 6.97 -1.53 9.16
CA GLU A 74 7.66 -2.13 10.30
C GLU A 74 6.91 -1.88 11.60
N SER A 75 6.40 -0.67 11.82
CA SER A 75 5.70 -0.29 13.05
C SER A 75 4.49 -1.20 13.35
N GLY A 76 3.79 -1.66 12.31
CA GLY A 76 2.62 -2.53 12.43
C GLY A 76 2.94 -4.02 12.54
N LEU A 77 4.19 -4.45 12.31
CA LEU A 77 4.59 -5.86 12.44
C LEU A 77 4.66 -6.30 13.91
N ARG A 78 4.45 -7.61 14.12
CA ARG A 78 4.68 -8.22 15.43
C ARG A 78 6.19 -8.26 15.76
N PRO A 79 6.57 -8.10 17.04
CA PRO A 79 7.98 -8.07 17.45
C PRO A 79 8.81 -9.26 16.96
N GLU A 80 8.24 -10.47 16.97
CA GLU A 80 8.94 -11.70 16.57
C GLU A 80 9.35 -11.66 15.08
N VAL A 81 8.47 -11.07 14.25
CA VAL A 81 8.74 -10.88 12.82
C VAL A 81 9.82 -9.82 12.60
N LYS A 82 9.82 -8.74 13.40
CA LYS A 82 10.83 -7.69 13.29
C LYS A 82 12.24 -8.22 13.54
N HIS A 83 12.38 -9.08 14.55
CA HIS A 83 13.66 -9.71 14.90
C HIS A 83 14.16 -10.67 13.81
N LEU A 84 13.27 -11.38 13.12
CA LEU A 84 13.64 -12.35 12.07
C LEU A 84 14.22 -11.71 10.80
N ILE A 85 13.80 -10.49 10.47
CA ILE A 85 14.27 -9.81 9.25
C ILE A 85 15.44 -8.86 9.54
N GLY A 86 15.53 -8.29 10.75
CA GLY A 86 16.60 -7.34 11.08
C GLY A 86 16.40 -6.00 10.38
N PHE A 87 15.22 -5.39 10.54
CA PHE A 87 14.78 -4.19 9.81
C PHE A 87 15.62 -2.92 10.01
N SER A 88 16.58 -2.91 10.93
CA SER A 88 17.34 -1.73 11.35
C SER A 88 18.04 -0.97 10.21
N GLU A 89 18.21 -1.57 9.04
CA GLU A 89 18.95 -0.99 7.91
C GLU A 89 18.16 -0.86 6.60
N ILE A 90 16.93 -1.39 6.50
CA ILE A 90 16.17 -1.35 5.24
C ILE A 90 15.47 0.00 5.08
N ARG A 91 15.90 0.78 4.08
CA ARG A 91 15.41 2.17 3.87
C ARG A 91 14.49 2.35 2.68
N ASP A 92 14.34 1.32 1.84
CA ASP A 92 13.50 1.36 0.65
C ASP A 92 12.51 0.18 0.63
N PHE A 93 11.30 0.43 0.16
CA PHE A 93 10.20 -0.55 0.25
C PHE A 93 10.42 -1.71 -0.71
N LEU A 94 11.18 -1.54 -1.78
CA LEU A 94 11.47 -2.60 -2.74
C LEU A 94 12.41 -3.66 -2.16
N THR A 95 13.48 -3.24 -1.48
CA THR A 95 14.37 -4.13 -0.72
C THR A 95 13.61 -4.81 0.41
N LEU A 96 12.71 -4.08 1.09
CA LEU A 96 11.81 -4.66 2.09
C LEU A 96 11.03 -5.84 1.49
N ARG A 97 10.34 -5.62 0.37
CA ARG A 97 9.57 -6.66 -0.33
C ARG A 97 10.43 -7.83 -0.76
N ALA A 98 11.65 -7.59 -1.23
CA ALA A 98 12.57 -8.64 -1.67
C ALA A 98 13.01 -9.55 -0.50
N GLU A 99 13.33 -8.97 0.65
CA GLU A 99 13.66 -9.73 1.88
C GLU A 99 12.46 -10.55 2.36
N PHE A 100 11.27 -9.95 2.39
CA PHE A 100 10.04 -10.65 2.74
C PHE A 100 9.69 -11.77 1.76
N ALA A 101 9.88 -11.56 0.46
CA ALA A 101 9.66 -12.58 -0.56
C ALA A 101 10.62 -13.77 -0.38
N THR A 102 11.86 -13.51 0.03
CA THR A 102 12.88 -14.52 0.23
C THR A 102 12.67 -15.33 1.51
N ARG A 103 12.26 -14.67 2.61
CA ARG A 103 12.17 -15.30 3.93
C ARG A 103 10.76 -15.75 4.33
N MET A 104 9.72 -15.18 3.74
CA MET A 104 8.33 -15.35 4.20
C MET A 104 7.29 -15.47 3.07
N GLU A 105 7.72 -15.87 1.87
CA GLU A 105 6.84 -16.23 0.75
C GLU A 105 5.79 -15.16 0.38
N TRP A 106 6.24 -13.90 0.25
CA TRP A 106 5.38 -12.80 -0.20
C TRP A 106 4.65 -13.14 -1.52
N PRO A 107 3.34 -12.85 -1.67
CA PRO A 107 2.60 -13.17 -2.88
C PRO A 107 3.19 -12.47 -4.10
N ARG A 108 3.65 -13.26 -5.08
CA ARG A 108 4.07 -12.75 -6.40
C ARG A 108 2.92 -12.06 -7.16
N LEU A 109 1.68 -12.27 -6.75
CA LEU A 109 0.45 -11.78 -7.41
C LEU A 109 0.21 -10.26 -7.26
N ILE A 110 0.94 -9.56 -6.38
CA ILE A 110 0.83 -8.09 -6.27
C ILE A 110 1.89 -7.36 -7.11
N ILE A 111 2.83 -8.11 -7.70
CA ILE A 111 3.91 -7.56 -8.53
C ILE A 111 3.46 -7.35 -9.99
N THR A 112 2.31 -7.89 -10.39
CA THR A 112 1.81 -7.77 -11.77
C THR A 112 0.58 -6.88 -11.87
N ARG A 113 0.76 -5.56 -11.79
CA ARG A 113 -0.05 -4.67 -12.63
C ARG A 113 0.84 -3.56 -13.21
N PRO A 114 0.88 -3.41 -14.54
CA PRO A 114 1.51 -2.27 -15.20
C PRO A 114 0.78 -0.96 -14.90
#